data_AF-A0A359GW58-F1
#
_entry.id   AF-A0A359GW58-F1
#
_cell.length_a   1.000
_cell.length_b   1.000
_cell.length_c   1.000
_cell.angle_alpha   90.00
_cell.angle_beta   90.00
_cell.angle_gamma   90.00
#
_symmetry.space_group_name_H-M   'P 1'
#
loop_
_entity.id
_entity.type
_entity.pdbx_description
1 polymer ?
#
loop_
_entity_poly.entity_id
_entity_poly.type
_entity_poly.pdbx_seq_one_letter_code
_entity_poly.pdbx_strand_id
1 'polypeptide(L)'
;MKSDHINLLDSGMGKTLSMKGVEIPSTIWSANALLVAPEIVVEVHKENIEAGANIITTNSYGVIRGELAKENIEHKCKELNQFAG
;
A
#
# COMPACT_ATOMS: atom_id res chain seq x y z
N MET A 1 18.02 32.27 9.19
CA MET A 1 17.17 31.69 8.13
C MET A 1 16.47 30.48 8.71
N LYS A 2 15.14 30.38 8.60
CA LYS A 2 14.48 29.07 8.78
C LYS A 2 14.88 28.25 7.56
N SER A 3 15.49 27.09 7.78
CA SER A 3 15.70 26.13 6.71
C SER A 3 14.32 25.62 6.28
N ASP A 4 13.96 25.79 5.01
CA ASP A 4 12.75 25.17 4.47
C ASP A 4 12.96 23.67 4.46
N HIS A 5 12.29 22.98 5.37
CA HIS A 5 12.34 21.54 5.49
C HIS A 5 11.49 20.93 4.36
N ILE A 6 12.16 20.28 3.41
CA ILE A 6 11.50 19.51 2.35
C ILE A 6 11.12 18.15 2.92
N ASN A 7 9.83 17.81 2.89
CA ASN A 7 9.36 16.46 3.20
C ASN A 7 9.38 15.62 1.92
N LEU A 8 10.05 14.47 1.97
CA LEU A 8 10.05 13.46 0.92
C LEU A 8 8.92 12.45 1.16
N LEU A 9 8.16 12.14 0.12
CA LEU A 9 7.16 11.07 0.12
C LEU A 9 7.79 9.74 -0.30
N ASP A 10 7.05 8.65 -0.10
CA ASP A 10 7.43 7.31 -0.53
C ASP A 10 7.30 7.09 -2.05
N SER A 11 7.84 5.94 -2.48
CA SER A 11 7.78 5.46 -3.86
C SER A 11 6.52 4.64 -4.14
N GLY A 12 6.33 4.22 -5.39
CA GLY A 12 5.14 3.50 -5.83
C GLY A 12 5.00 2.09 -5.24
N MET A 13 3.95 1.86 -4.45
CA MET A 13 3.62 0.56 -3.84
C MET A 13 3.38 -0.57 -4.87
N GLY A 14 2.43 -0.39 -5.80
CA GLY A 14 2.03 -1.46 -6.72
C GLY A 14 3.17 -1.97 -7.64
N LYS A 15 4.03 -1.07 -8.12
CA LYS A 15 5.19 -1.46 -8.95
C LYS A 15 6.22 -2.24 -8.13
N THR A 16 6.49 -1.81 -6.90
CA THR A 16 7.45 -2.47 -6.00
C THR A 16 6.97 -3.85 -5.59
N LEU A 17 5.69 -3.97 -5.23
CA LEU A 17 5.03 -5.26 -4.97
C LEU A 17 5.16 -6.21 -6.16
N SER A 18 4.88 -5.74 -7.38
CA SER A 18 5.06 -6.55 -8.60
C SER A 18 6.51 -7.00 -8.81
N MET A 19 7.49 -6.13 -8.53
CA MET A 19 8.91 -6.49 -8.61
C MET A 19 9.34 -7.53 -7.55
N LYS A 20 8.65 -7.56 -6.40
CA LYS A 20 8.83 -8.56 -5.35
C LYS A 20 7.99 -9.83 -5.57
N GLY A 21 7.31 -9.95 -6.72
CA GLY A 21 6.55 -11.15 -7.11
C GLY A 21 5.12 -11.22 -6.58
N VAL A 22 4.60 -10.14 -5.98
CA VAL A 22 3.20 -10.08 -5.54
C VAL A 22 2.29 -9.79 -6.74
N GLU A 23 1.22 -10.57 -6.87
CA GLU A 23 0.23 -10.38 -7.93
C GLU A 23 -0.59 -9.10 -7.71
N ILE A 24 -0.72 -8.32 -8.79
CA ILE A 24 -1.51 -7.08 -8.83
C ILE A 24 -2.71 -7.31 -9.78
N PRO A 25 -3.86 -7.78 -9.27
CA PRO A 25 -5.04 -8.01 -10.10
C PRO A 25 -5.65 -6.68 -10.58
N SER A 26 -6.44 -6.74 -11.65
CA SER A 26 -7.11 -5.57 -12.23
C SER A 26 -8.25 -5.01 -11.36
N THR A 27 -8.70 -5.76 -10.35
CA THR A 27 -9.79 -5.40 -9.45
C THR A 27 -9.29 -4.62 -8.24
N ILE A 28 -8.74 -5.29 -7.23
CA ILE A 28 -8.32 -4.68 -5.96
C ILE A 28 -6.88 -4.16 -5.99
N TRP A 29 -6.17 -4.28 -7.12
CA TRP A 29 -4.82 -3.76 -7.32
C TRP A 29 -3.86 -4.16 -6.18
N SER A 30 -3.06 -3.20 -5.68
CA SER A 30 -2.11 -3.42 -4.61
C SER A 30 -2.75 -3.80 -3.27
N ALA A 31 -4.07 -3.60 -3.09
CA ALA A 31 -4.75 -4.06 -1.89
C ALA A 31 -4.80 -5.58 -1.77
N ASN A 32 -4.61 -6.32 -2.89
CA ASN A 32 -4.43 -7.78 -2.85
C ASN A 32 -3.29 -8.18 -1.90
N ALA A 33 -2.20 -7.40 -1.86
CA ALA A 33 -1.06 -7.65 -1.00
C ALA A 33 -1.44 -7.67 0.49
N LEU A 34 -2.47 -6.92 0.91
CA LEU A 34 -2.95 -6.95 2.31
C LEU A 34 -3.56 -8.31 2.69
N LEU A 35 -4.01 -9.09 1.70
CA LEU A 35 -4.61 -10.41 1.89
C LEU A 35 -3.59 -11.53 1.75
N VAL A 36 -2.69 -11.43 0.76
CA VAL A 36 -1.84 -12.56 0.35
C VAL A 36 -0.38 -12.43 0.79
N ALA A 37 0.11 -11.21 1.05
CA ALA A 37 1.51 -10.93 1.37
C ALA A 37 1.66 -9.63 2.19
N PRO A 38 0.97 -9.48 3.34
CA PRO A 38 1.00 -8.23 4.11
C PRO A 38 2.39 -7.89 4.66
N GLU A 39 3.22 -8.89 4.92
CA GLU A 39 4.62 -8.72 5.30
C GLU A 39 5.44 -7.98 4.25
N ILE A 40 5.13 -8.16 2.96
CA ILE A 40 5.81 -7.47 1.85
C ILE A 40 5.37 -6.00 1.78
N VAL A 41 4.13 -5.67 2.15
CA VAL A 41 3.68 -4.26 2.26
C VAL A 41 4.50 -3.54 3.34
N VAL A 42 4.67 -4.19 4.50
CA VAL A 42 5.51 -3.66 5.59
C VAL A 42 6.97 -3.52 5.16
N GLU A 43 7.51 -4.49 4.43
CA GLU A 43 8.86 -4.42 3.89
C GLU A 43 9.03 -3.21 2.96
N VAL A 44 8.09 -2.98 2.04
CA VAL A 44 8.14 -1.81 1.13
C VAL A 44 8.05 -0.50 1.90
N HIS A 45 7.21 -0.41 2.94
CA HIS A 45 7.17 0.79 3.79
C HIS A 45 8.51 1.02 4.51
N LYS A 46 9.14 -0.04 5.04
CA LYS A 46 10.47 0.04 5.67
C LYS A 46 11.54 0.48 4.68
N GLU A 47 11.55 -0.08 3.48
CA GLU A 47 12.49 0.30 2.43
C GLU A 47 12.36 1.77 2.04
N ASN A 48 11.13 2.30 1.97
CA ASN A 48 10.90 3.73 1.73
C ASN A 48 11.42 4.61 2.87
N ILE A 49 11.19 4.21 4.12
CA ILE A 49 11.70 4.92 5.30
C ILE A 49 13.23 4.91 5.29
N GLU A 50 13.86 3.76 5.03
CA GLU A 50 15.31 3.61 4.94
C GLU A 50 15.91 4.42 3.78
N ALA A 51 15.18 4.58 2.67
CA ALA A 51 15.56 5.42 1.55
C ALA A 51 15.40 6.94 1.82
N GLY A 52 14.83 7.32 2.96
CA GLY A 52 14.72 8.71 3.42
C GLY A 52 13.34 9.34 3.29
N ALA A 53 12.28 8.56 3.02
CA ALA A 53 10.92 9.08 3.04
C ALA A 53 10.56 9.60 4.44
N ASN A 54 10.04 10.83 4.50
CA ASN A 54 9.52 11.43 5.73
C ASN A 54 8.06 11.06 5.97
N ILE A 55 7.34 10.72 4.89
CA ILE A 55 5.92 10.37 4.91
C ILE A 55 5.74 9.14 4.03
N ILE A 56 5.02 8.15 4.56
CA ILE A 56 4.57 6.98 3.80
C ILE A 56 3.08 7.06 3.51
N THR A 57 2.67 6.47 2.40
CA THR A 57 1.28 6.39 1.96
C THR A 57 0.76 4.99 2.22
N THR A 58 -0.29 4.83 3.04
CA THR A 58 -0.91 3.52 3.30
C THR A 58 -1.32 2.84 1.98
N ASN A 59 -1.22 1.51 1.91
CA ASN A 59 -1.67 0.68 0.79
C ASN A 59 -3.21 0.54 0.71
N SER A 60 -3.92 1.65 0.81
CA SER A 60 -5.39 1.71 0.88
C SER A 60 -6.06 2.09 -0.45
N TYR A 61 -5.28 2.44 -1.49
CA TYR A 61 -5.82 2.90 -2.79
C TYR A 61 -6.82 1.91 -3.41
N GLY A 62 -6.52 0.61 -3.35
CA GLY A 62 -7.40 -0.46 -3.85
C GLY A 62 -8.48 -0.92 -2.87
N VAL A 63 -8.52 -0.39 -1.64
CA VAL A 63 -9.46 -0.80 -0.59
C VAL A 63 -10.78 -0.02 -0.72
N ILE A 64 -11.41 -0.16 -1.88
CA ILE A 64 -12.66 0.50 -2.24
C ILE A 64 -13.77 -0.55 -2.22
N ARG A 65 -14.91 -0.28 -1.55
CA ARG A 65 -16.02 -1.25 -1.43
C ARG A 65 -16.44 -1.85 -2.78
N GLY A 66 -16.51 -1.04 -3.83
CA GLY A 66 -16.89 -1.50 -5.17
C GLY A 66 -15.87 -2.44 -5.83
N GLU A 67 -14.58 -2.22 -5.62
CA GLU A 67 -13.53 -3.14 -6.13
C GLU A 67 -13.49 -4.42 -5.30
N LEU A 68 -13.60 -4.32 -3.97
CA LEU A 68 -13.67 -5.48 -3.08
C LEU A 68 -14.89 -6.36 -3.35
N ALA A 69 -16.02 -5.78 -3.78
CA ALA A 69 -17.22 -6.53 -4.14
C ALA A 69 -17.02 -7.41 -5.39
N LYS A 70 -16.12 -7.02 -6.32
CA LYS A 70 -15.77 -7.86 -7.48
C LYS A 70 -15.07 -9.15 -7.05
N GLU A 71 -14.46 -9.16 -5.86
CA GLU A 71 -13.81 -10.29 -5.22
C GLU A 71 -14.64 -10.91 -4.07
N ASN A 72 -15.89 -10.47 -3.88
CA ASN A 72 -16.81 -10.92 -2.81
C ASN A 72 -16.30 -10.70 -1.36
N ILE A 73 -15.50 -9.64 -1.14
CA ILE A 73 -14.88 -9.32 0.17
C ILE A 73 -15.15 -7.89 0.65
N GLU A 74 -16.19 -7.24 0.15
CA GLU A 74 -16.56 -5.86 0.51
C GLU A 74 -16.84 -5.66 2.01
N HIS A 75 -17.24 -6.73 2.71
CA HIS A 75 -17.42 -6.74 4.17
C HIS A 75 -16.11 -6.48 4.94
N LYS A 76 -14.94 -6.78 4.33
CA LYS A 76 -13.61 -6.52 4.91
C LYS A 76 -13.10 -5.09 4.70
N CYS A 77 -13.84 -4.23 3.99
CA CYS A 77 -13.36 -2.90 3.63
C CYS A 77 -12.82 -2.07 4.81
N LYS A 78 -13.52 -2.11 5.95
CA LYS A 78 -13.09 -1.40 7.16
C LYS A 78 -11.79 -1.99 7.74
N GLU A 79 -11.76 -3.31 7.88
CA GLU A 79 -10.61 -4.05 8.41
C GLU A 79 -9.35 -3.80 7.57
N LEU A 80 -9.47 -3.92 6.25
CA LEU A 80 -8.35 -3.70 5.34
C LEU A 80 -7.82 -2.27 5.37
N ASN A 81 -8.70 -1.25 5.48
CA ASN A 81 -8.24 0.15 5.62
C ASN A 81 -7.49 0.38 6.94
N GLN A 82 -7.88 -0.29 8.02
CA GLN A 82 -7.18 -0.20 9.31
C GLN A 82 -5.84 -0.92 9.31
N PHE A 83 -5.67 -1.90 8.42
CA PHE A 83 -4.47 -2.74 8.29
C PHE A 83 -3.52 -2.27 7.17
N ALA A 84 -3.87 -1.23 6.42
CA ALA A 84 -3.19 -0.86 5.18
C ALA A 84 -1.87 -0.09 5.35
N GLY A 85 -1.45 0.25 6.57
CA GLY A 85 -0.26 1.07 6.86
C GLY A 85 0.81 0.35 7.64
#